data_AF-A0A661JHT6-F1
#
_entry.id   AF-A0A661JHT6-F1
#
_cell.length_a   1.000
_cell.length_b   1.000
_cell.length_c   1.000
_cell.angle_alpha   90.00
_cell.angle_beta   90.00
_cell.angle_gamma   90.00
#
_symmetry.space_group_name_H-M   'P 1'
#
loop_
_entity.id
_entity.type
_entity.pdbx_description
1 polymer ?
#
loop_
_entity_poly.entity_id
_entity_poly.type
_entity_poly.pdbx_seq_one_letter_code
_entity_poly.pdbx_strand_id
1 'polypeptide(L)'
;GALGHWILIEDSKIAKYQCVVPTTWNASPMDDMGNPGPIEQALIGTKVKDESNPFEIVRIVRSFDPCIACAVHLLNHKGRELKRYIIA
;
A
#
# COMPACT_ATOMS: atom_id res chain seq x y z
N GLY A 1 10.00 6.95 0.15
CA GLY A 1 9.42 7.16 1.49
C GLY A 1 10.04 6.20 2.49
N ALA A 2 9.41 6.02 3.67
CA ALA A 2 9.91 5.13 4.71
C ALA A 2 9.82 3.64 4.32
N LEU A 3 10.92 2.91 4.51
CA LEU A 3 11.04 1.49 4.19
C LEU A 3 11.62 0.75 5.41
N GLY A 4 10.95 -0.32 5.84
CA GLY A 4 11.43 -1.18 6.90
C GLY A 4 11.35 -2.65 6.50
N HIS A 5 12.39 -3.40 6.87
CA HIS A 5 12.47 -4.85 6.71
C HIS A 5 12.69 -5.45 8.11
N TRP A 6 11.82 -6.39 8.49
CA TRP A 6 11.89 -7.11 9.77
C TRP A 6 12.12 -8.58 9.50
N ILE A 7 13.18 -9.12 10.10
CA ILE A 7 13.59 -10.52 9.95
C ILE A 7 13.63 -11.20 11.32
N LEU A 8 13.05 -12.40 11.40
CA LEU A 8 13.17 -13.31 12.53
C LEU A 8 13.93 -14.54 12.06
N ILE A 9 15.03 -14.86 12.73
CA ILE A 9 15.89 -16.01 12.44
C ILE A 9 15.77 -17.02 13.59
N GLU A 10 15.42 -18.26 13.27
CA GLU A 10 15.33 -19.40 14.20
C GLU A 10 15.98 -20.62 13.55
N ASP A 11 16.71 -21.43 14.31
CA ASP A 11 17.43 -22.62 13.80
C ASP A 11 18.27 -22.35 12.54
N SER A 12 18.95 -21.20 12.53
CA SER A 12 19.77 -20.72 11.39
C SER A 12 18.98 -20.55 10.07
N LYS A 13 17.65 -20.43 10.14
CA LYS A 13 16.74 -20.19 9.00
C LYS A 13 15.89 -18.96 9.23
N ILE A 14 15.39 -18.36 8.15
CA ILE A 14 14.44 -17.26 8.21
C ILE A 14 13.08 -17.83 8.62
N ALA A 15 12.69 -17.63 9.88
CA ALA A 15 11.38 -18.01 10.39
C ALA A 15 10.30 -17.03 9.92
N LYS A 16 10.59 -15.73 9.89
CA LYS A 16 9.70 -14.69 9.34
C LYS A 16 10.50 -13.59 8.66
N TYR A 17 9.93 -13.05 7.58
CA TYR A 17 10.40 -11.84 6.92
C TYR A 17 9.17 -10.99 6.59
N GLN A 18 9.17 -9.72 7.00
CA GLN A 18 8.09 -8.77 6.74
C GLN A 18 8.66 -7.46 6.25
N CYS A 19 8.01 -6.86 5.26
CA CYS A 19 8.38 -5.57 4.71
C CYS A 19 7.21 -4.61 4.91
N VAL A 20 7.50 -3.42 5.44
CA VAL A 20 6.55 -2.31 5.39
C VAL A 20 7.18 -1.23 4.53
N VAL A 21 6.62 -1.04 3.33
CA VAL A 21 7.24 -0.26 2.26
C VAL A 21 6.54 1.10 2.08
N PRO A 22 7.14 2.07 1.37
CA PRO A 22 6.60 3.42 1.28
C PRO A 22 5.16 3.49 0.76
N THR A 23 4.85 2.79 -0.33
CA THR A 23 3.50 2.77 -0.91
C THR A 23 2.49 2.08 0.01
N THR A 24 2.92 1.14 0.87
CA THR A 24 2.03 0.52 1.87
C THR A 24 1.47 1.56 2.83
N TRP A 25 2.29 2.53 3.25
CA TRP A 25 1.83 3.64 4.09
C TRP A 25 0.92 4.61 3.33
N ASN A 26 1.31 5.02 2.13
CA ASN A 26 0.59 6.07 1.39
C ASN A 26 -0.74 5.58 0.80
N ALA A 27 -0.77 4.34 0.34
CA ALA A 27 -1.91 3.70 -0.29
C ALA A 27 -2.58 2.66 0.64
N SER A 28 -2.40 2.80 1.97
CA SER A 28 -3.13 1.98 2.92
C SER A 28 -4.63 2.23 2.75
N PRO A 29 -5.47 1.18 2.88
CA PRO A 29 -6.90 1.38 3.01
C PRO A 29 -7.22 2.04 4.36
N MET A 30 -8.50 2.28 4.57
CA MET A 30 -9.05 2.64 5.88
C MET A 30 -8.62 1.64 6.96
N ASP A 31 -8.19 2.16 8.12
CA ASP A 31 -7.83 1.34 9.27
C ASP A 31 -9.05 0.82 10.05
N ASP A 32 -8.82 -0.01 11.07
CA ASP A 32 -9.86 -0.61 11.90
C ASP A 32 -10.65 0.43 12.73
N MET A 33 -10.16 1.66 12.84
CA MET A 33 -10.84 2.78 13.51
C MET A 33 -11.62 3.66 12.53
N GLY A 34 -11.58 3.34 11.23
CA GLY A 34 -12.27 4.10 10.19
C GLY A 34 -11.46 5.28 9.66
N ASN A 35 -10.17 5.40 9.96
CA ASN A 35 -9.34 6.47 9.44
C ASN A 35 -8.86 6.15 8.02
N PRO A 36 -9.16 6.99 7.01
CA PRO A 36 -8.66 6.80 5.66
C PRO A 36 -7.14 6.97 5.56
N GLY A 37 -6.54 6.26 4.60
CA GLY A 37 -5.11 6.38 4.31
C GLY A 37 -4.73 7.73 3.66
N PRO A 38 -3.43 8.05 3.55
CA PRO A 38 -2.97 9.35 3.05
C PRO A 38 -3.48 9.72 1.64
N ILE A 39 -3.46 8.77 0.70
CA ILE A 39 -4.02 9.02 -0.65
C ILE A 39 -5.53 9.21 -0.59
N GLU A 40 -6.26 8.41 0.19
CA GLU A 40 -7.71 8.56 0.33
C GLU A 40 -8.06 9.95 0.88
N GLN A 41 -7.37 10.39 1.95
CA GLN A 41 -7.49 11.73 2.51
C GLN A 41 -7.20 12.84 1.50
N ALA A 42 -6.13 12.69 0.71
CA ALA A 42 -5.73 13.69 -0.28
C ALA A 42 -6.76 13.88 -1.40
N LEU A 43 -7.61 12.88 -1.66
CA LEU A 43 -8.68 12.95 -2.66
C LEU A 43 -9.93 13.67 -2.15
N ILE A 44 -10.17 13.68 -0.84
CA ILE A 44 -11.37 14.28 -0.24
C ILE A 44 -11.46 15.77 -0.58
N GLY A 45 -12.61 16.18 -1.15
CA GLY A 45 -12.86 17.57 -1.54
C GLY A 45 -12.23 18.01 -2.86
N THR A 46 -11.57 17.10 -3.59
CA THR A 46 -11.04 17.41 -4.93
C THR A 46 -12.18 17.75 -5.89
N LYS A 47 -12.09 18.92 -6.54
CA LYS A 47 -13.03 19.32 -7.58
C LYS A 47 -12.66 18.59 -8.87
N VAL A 48 -13.60 17.82 -9.42
CA VAL A 48 -13.45 17.13 -10.71
C VAL A 48 -14.23 17.91 -11.74
N LYS A 49 -13.55 18.42 -12.78
CA LYS A 49 -14.20 19.20 -13.84
C LYS A 49 -14.99 18.32 -14.81
N ASP A 50 -14.44 17.16 -15.15
CA ASP A 50 -15.02 16.21 -16.13
C ASP A 50 -14.89 14.80 -15.58
N GLU A 51 -16.01 14.18 -15.25
CA GLU A 51 -16.06 12.83 -14.69
C GLU A 51 -15.65 11.76 -15.71
N SER A 52 -15.78 12.04 -17.02
CA SER A 52 -15.33 11.11 -18.07
C SER A 52 -13.82 11.08 -18.21
N ASN A 53 -13.12 12.10 -17.68
CA ASN A 53 -11.67 12.22 -17.68
C ASN A 53 -11.16 12.93 -16.40
N PRO A 54 -11.18 12.25 -15.24
CA PRO A 54 -10.92 12.87 -13.94
C PRO A 54 -9.41 13.03 -13.68
N PHE A 55 -8.72 13.81 -14.50
CA PHE A 55 -7.26 13.95 -14.46
C PHE A 55 -6.75 14.58 -13.15
N GLU A 56 -7.57 15.36 -12.43
CA GLU A 56 -7.23 15.94 -11.14
C GLU A 56 -6.95 14.86 -10.09
N ILE A 57 -7.80 13.82 -10.05
CA ILE A 57 -7.62 12.65 -9.17
C ILE A 57 -6.30 11.96 -9.49
N VAL A 58 -6.04 11.73 -10.78
CA VAL A 58 -4.83 11.02 -11.19
C VAL A 58 -3.56 11.84 -10.97
N ARG A 59 -3.63 13.17 -11.04
CA ARG A 59 -2.51 14.06 -10.66
C ARG A 59 -2.16 13.93 -9.18
N ILE A 60 -3.17 13.91 -8.31
CA ILE A 60 -2.96 13.72 -6.87
C ILE A 60 -2.33 12.35 -6.60
N VAL A 61 -2.92 11.27 -7.14
CA VAL A 61 -2.38 9.92 -6.92
C VAL A 61 -0.94 9.80 -7.44
N ARG A 62 -0.63 10.36 -8.62
CA ARG A 62 0.72 10.31 -9.20
C ARG A 62 1.74 11.16 -8.43
N SER A 63 1.33 12.18 -7.68
CA SER A 63 2.29 12.94 -6.85
C SER A 63 2.86 12.13 -5.70
N PHE A 64 2.24 11.00 -5.34
CA PHE A 64 2.78 10.06 -4.35
C PHE A 64 3.74 9.02 -4.94
N ASP A 65 3.97 9.03 -6.25
CA ASP A 65 4.81 8.05 -6.97
C ASP A 65 4.50 6.58 -6.59
N PRO A 66 3.25 6.11 -6.82
CA PRO A 66 2.82 4.82 -6.30
C PRO A 66 3.49 3.64 -7.02
N CYS A 67 4.39 2.96 -6.32
CA CYS A 67 4.90 1.65 -6.73
C CYS A 67 3.99 0.51 -6.21
N ILE A 68 3.08 -0.02 -7.04
CA ILE A 68 2.14 -1.09 -6.64
C ILE A 68 2.85 -2.43 -6.42
N ALA A 69 3.87 -2.75 -7.24
CA ALA A 69 4.69 -3.95 -7.03
C ALA A 69 5.41 -3.92 -5.67
N CYS A 70 5.74 -2.74 -5.17
CA CYS A 70 6.28 -2.56 -3.83
C CYS A 70 5.19 -2.78 -2.76
N ALA A 71 3.99 -2.21 -2.97
CA ALA A 71 2.89 -2.27 -2.00
C ALA A 71 2.38 -3.70 -1.74
N VAL A 72 2.31 -4.54 -2.78
CA VAL A 72 1.79 -5.91 -2.69
C VAL A 72 2.90 -6.90 -3.07
N HIS A 73 3.67 -7.34 -2.09
CA HIS A 73 4.85 -8.20 -2.25
C HIS A 73 4.55 -9.70 -2.05
N LEU A 74 3.27 -10.10 -2.15
CA LEU A 74 2.82 -11.48 -1.96
C LEU A 74 2.32 -12.09 -3.28
N LEU A 75 3.25 -12.47 -4.16
CA LEU A 75 2.93 -13.27 -5.34
C LEU A 75 3.58 -14.65 -5.26
N ASN A 76 2.73 -15.67 -5.33
CA ASN A 76 3.12 -17.06 -5.59
C ASN A 76 3.08 -17.31 -7.10
N HIS A 77 4.10 -17.94 -7.67
CA HIS A 77 4.14 -18.33 -9.09
C HIS A 77 2.96 -19.23 -9.54
N LYS A 78 2.22 -19.84 -8.60
CA LYS A 78 1.04 -20.69 -8.80
C LYS A 78 -0.29 -19.96 -8.56
N GLY A 79 -0.29 -18.64 -8.37
CA GLY A 79 -1.51 -17.85 -8.17
C GLY A 79 -2.30 -18.16 -6.89
N ARG A 80 -1.71 -18.86 -5.90
CA ARG A 80 -2.34 -19.07 -4.59
C ARG A 80 -2.04 -17.92 -3.64
N GLU A 81 -3.08 -17.43 -2.94
CA GLU A 81 -2.97 -16.54 -1.79
C GLU A 81 -2.00 -17.17 -0.76
N LEU A 82 -0.85 -16.53 -0.53
CA LEU A 82 0.20 -17.06 0.36
C LEU A 82 -0.19 -16.94 1.82
N LYS A 83 -0.84 -15.83 2.18
CA LYS A 83 -1.42 -15.52 3.49
C LYS A 83 -2.12 -14.16 3.41
N ARG A 84 -3.17 -13.98 4.23
CA ARG A 84 -3.81 -12.69 4.46
C ARG A 84 -3.13 -12.00 5.64
N TYR A 85 -2.76 -10.74 5.46
CA TYR A 85 -2.23 -9.91 6.54
C TYR A 85 -3.10 -8.66 6.62
N ILE A 86 -3.56 -8.34 7.83
CA ILE A 86 -4.08 -7.02 8.16
C ILE A 86 -2.89 -6.26 8.71
N ILE A 87 -2.49 -5.20 8.01
CA ILE A 87 -1.48 -4.26 8.50
C ILE A 87 -2.28 -3.21 9.27
N ALA A 88 -2.28 -3.33 10.59
CA ALA A 88 -2.89 -2.37 11.51
C ALA A 88 -1.95 -1.19 11.76
#